data_AF-V4Q3M0-F1
#
_entry.id   AF-V4Q3M0-F1
#
_cell.length_a   1.000
_cell.length_b   1.000
_cell.length_c   1.000
_cell.angle_alpha   90.00
_cell.angle_beta   90.00
_cell.angle_gamma   90.00
#
_symmetry.space_group_name_H-M   'P 1'
#
loop_
_entity.id
_entity.type
_entity.pdbx_description
1 polymer ?
#
loop_
_entity_poly.entity_id
_entity_poly.type
_entity_poly.pdbx_seq_one_letter_code
_entity_poly.pdbx_strand_id
1 'polypeptide(L)'
;MIGVLIACGLLIAMLGLSLYLSRPNWPYHAAGSKGYVTDMLVYFFLPVVPMLICVGGFSVLTTIRPDFENETARMVLLGVALVGLLGTRRLPFVAAAQERVRVARNARYEATR
;
A
#
# COMPACT_ATOMS: atom_id res chain seq x y z
N MET A 1 16.64 11.35 4.54
CA MET A 1 16.36 11.21 3.09
C MET A 1 16.68 9.83 2.52
N ILE A 2 17.88 9.27 2.71
CA ILE A 2 18.27 7.96 2.16
C ILE A 2 17.30 6.83 2.56
N GLY A 3 16.90 6.76 3.84
CA GLY A 3 15.94 5.75 4.30
C GLY A 3 14.55 5.83 3.62
N VAL A 4 14.08 7.04 3.30
CA VAL A 4 12.80 7.24 2.58
C VAL A 4 12.93 6.77 1.14
N LEU A 5 14.06 7.06 0.49
CA LEU A 5 14.34 6.59 -0.88
C LEU A 5 14.43 5.06 -0.94
N ILE A 6 15.07 4.43 0.05
CA ILE A 6 15.13 2.97 0.16
C ILE A 6 13.73 2.37 0.35
N ALA A 7 12.92 2.95 1.25
CA ALA A 7 11.56 2.49 1.49
C ALA A 7 10.69 2.61 0.22
N CYS A 8 10.76 3.73 -0.49
CA CYS A 8 10.07 3.91 -1.77
C CYS A 8 10.55 2.90 -2.83
N GLY A 9 11.86 2.69 -2.95
CA GLY A 9 12.43 1.70 -3.88
C GLY A 9 11.95 0.28 -3.59
N LEU A 10 11.93 -0.13 -2.33
CA LEU A 10 11.41 -1.42 -1.90
C LEU A 10 9.91 -1.56 -2.19
N LEU A 11 9.11 -0.51 -1.93
CA LEU A 11 7.67 -0.52 -2.25
C LEU A 11 7.41 -0.71 -3.75
N ILE A 12 8.18 -0.02 -4.61
CA ILE A 12 8.07 -0.17 -6.06
C ILE A 12 8.48 -1.59 -6.49
N ALA A 13 9.58 -2.12 -5.95
CA ALA A 13 10.04 -3.47 -6.26
C ALA A 13 9.02 -4.54 -5.83
N MET A 14 8.47 -4.42 -4.61
CA MET A 14 7.43 -5.33 -4.11
C MET A 14 6.14 -5.24 -4.94
N LEU A 15 5.76 -4.04 -5.38
CA LEU A 15 4.62 -3.85 -6.27
C LEU A 15 4.86 -4.53 -7.62
N GLY A 16 6.02 -4.30 -8.23
CA GLY A 16 6.41 -4.91 -9.51
C GLY A 16 6.40 -6.43 -9.43
N LEU A 17 7.00 -7.00 -8.37
CA LEU A 17 7.00 -8.43 -8.11
C LEU A 17 5.58 -8.98 -7.91
N SER A 18 4.75 -8.28 -7.13
CA SER A 18 3.37 -8.70 -6.87
C SER A 18 2.53 -8.68 -8.16
N LEU A 19 2.69 -7.66 -9.00
CA LEU A 19 2.04 -7.56 -10.31
C LEU A 19 2.49 -8.68 -11.23
N TYR A 20 3.79 -8.95 -11.31
CA TYR A 20 4.35 -10.03 -12.12
C TYR A 20 3.79 -11.40 -11.70
N LEU A 21 3.82 -11.72 -10.41
CA LEU A 21 3.27 -12.98 -9.87
C LEU A 21 1.75 -13.09 -10.03
N SER A 22 1.05 -11.96 -10.10
CA SER A 22 -0.40 -11.93 -10.23
C SER A 22 -0.92 -12.06 -11.66
N ARG A 23 -0.07 -11.92 -12.68
CA ARG A 23 -0.45 -11.98 -14.11
C ARG A 23 -1.38 -13.16 -14.46
N PRO A 24 -1.15 -14.38 -13.97
CA PRO A 24 -2.02 -15.51 -14.30
C PRO A 24 -3.44 -15.41 -13.70
N ASN A 25 -3.64 -14.55 -12.69
CA ASN A 25 -4.94 -14.36 -12.04
C ASN A 25 -5.81 -13.33 -12.78
N TRP A 26 -5.20 -12.52 -13.65
CA TRP A 26 -5.86 -11.40 -14.33
C TRP A 26 -7.07 -11.78 -15.20
N PRO A 27 -7.06 -12.91 -15.96
CA PRO A 27 -8.21 -13.32 -16.76
C PRO A 27 -9.45 -13.68 -15.92
N TYR A 28 -9.25 -14.05 -14.66
CA TYR A 28 -10.31 -14.49 -13.75
C TYR A 28 -10.98 -13.33 -13.00
N HIS A 29 -10.56 -12.09 -13.28
CA HIS A 29 -11.16 -10.90 -12.70
C HIS A 29 -12.30 -10.38 -13.59
N ALA A 30 -13.43 -9.99 -13.00
CA ALA A 30 -14.61 -9.54 -13.76
C ALA A 30 -14.33 -8.36 -14.71
N ALA A 31 -13.43 -7.46 -14.32
CA ALA A 31 -12.99 -6.32 -15.12
C ALA A 31 -11.65 -6.55 -15.87
N GLY A 32 -11.25 -7.82 -16.02
CA GLY A 32 -10.01 -8.25 -16.67
C GLY A 32 -8.74 -7.73 -15.97
N SER A 33 -7.65 -7.70 -16.72
CA SER A 33 -6.31 -7.31 -16.23
C SER A 33 -6.25 -5.89 -15.68
N LYS A 34 -6.90 -4.93 -16.34
CA LYS A 34 -6.93 -3.54 -15.88
C LYS A 34 -7.61 -3.44 -14.51
N GLY A 35 -8.79 -4.03 -14.36
CA GLY A 35 -9.51 -4.03 -13.08
C GLY A 35 -8.74 -4.70 -11.95
N TYR A 36 -8.11 -5.83 -12.23
CA TYR A 36 -7.29 -6.54 -11.24
C TYR A 36 -6.10 -5.68 -10.77
N VAL A 37 -5.40 -5.02 -11.70
CA VAL A 37 -4.28 -4.13 -11.36
C VAL A 37 -4.77 -2.92 -10.56
N THR A 38 -5.89 -2.30 -10.94
CA THR A 38 -6.48 -1.19 -10.20
C THR A 38 -6.86 -1.60 -8.78
N ASP A 39 -7.53 -2.73 -8.60
CA ASP A 39 -7.91 -3.24 -7.28
C ASP A 39 -6.68 -3.60 -6.44
N MET A 40 -5.64 -4.16 -7.05
CA MET A 40 -4.35 -4.38 -6.36
C MET A 40 -3.72 -3.05 -5.91
N LEU A 41 -3.72 -2.02 -6.75
CA LEU A 41 -3.17 -0.70 -6.40
C LEU A 41 -3.97 -0.06 -5.26
N VAL A 42 -5.30 -0.12 -5.31
CA VAL A 42 -6.17 0.41 -4.24
C VAL A 42 -5.92 -0.34 -2.93
N TYR A 43 -5.82 -1.67 -2.98
CA TYR A 43 -5.58 -2.49 -1.80
C TYR A 43 -4.16 -2.33 -1.22
N PHE A 44 -3.11 -2.27 -2.06
CA PHE A 44 -1.73 -2.19 -1.59
C PHE A 44 -1.26 -0.77 -1.30
N PHE A 45 -1.60 0.19 -2.15
CA PHE A 45 -0.98 1.51 -2.15
C PHE A 45 -1.71 2.48 -1.22
N LEU A 46 -3.05 2.44 -1.24
CA LEU A 46 -3.85 3.38 -0.45
C LEU A 46 -3.56 3.29 1.07
N PRO A 47 -3.36 2.11 1.68
CA PRO A 47 -3.00 2.04 3.10
C PRO A 47 -1.59 2.53 3.42
N VAL A 48 -0.71 2.59 2.42
CA VAL A 48 0.69 3.02 2.56
C VAL A 48 0.83 4.55 2.42
N VAL A 49 -0.10 5.21 1.72
CA VAL A 49 -0.10 6.67 1.50
C VAL A 49 -0.03 7.48 2.80
N PRO A 50 -0.85 7.23 3.84
CA PRO A 50 -0.75 7.97 5.11
C PRO A 50 0.63 7.86 5.76
N MET A 51 1.24 6.67 5.71
CA MET A 51 2.57 6.44 6.25
C MET A 51 3.63 7.23 5.47
N LEU A 52 3.56 7.25 4.14
CA LEU A 52 4.45 8.05 3.30
C LEU A 52 4.29 9.56 3.54
N ILE A 53 3.06 10.04 3.75
CA ILE A 53 2.80 11.44 4.09
C ILE A 53 3.41 11.80 5.45
N CYS A 54 3.22 10.96 6.48
CA CYS A 54 3.81 11.19 7.80
C CYS A 54 5.34 11.19 7.75
N VAL A 55 5.95 10.19 7.11
CA VAL A 55 7.41 10.05 7.02
C VAL A 55 8.03 11.15 6.16
N GLY A 56 7.45 11.42 4.99
CA GLY A 56 7.90 12.47 4.08
C GLY A 56 7.74 13.86 4.67
N GLY A 57 6.55 14.15 5.21
CA GLY A 57 6.24 15.42 5.87
C GLY A 57 7.15 15.69 7.07
N PHE A 58 7.40 14.68 7.91
CA PHE A 58 8.34 14.81 9.02
C PHE A 58 9.77 15.03 8.54
N SER A 59 10.24 14.26 7.55
CA SER A 59 11.60 14.43 7.01
C SER A 59 11.83 15.83 6.43
N VAL A 60 10.85 16.38 5.70
CA VAL A 60 10.91 17.74 5.16
C VAL A 60 10.89 18.76 6.30
N LEU A 61 9.99 18.60 7.26
CA LEU A 61 9.87 19.50 8.41
C LEU A 61 11.17 19.57 9.22
N THR A 62 11.79 18.42 9.53
CA THR A 62 13.06 18.37 10.27
C THR A 62 14.25 18.89 9.47
N THR A 63 14.17 18.88 8.13
CA THR A 63 15.22 19.47 7.28
C THR A 63 15.16 20.99 7.29
N ILE A 64 13.96 21.57 7.36
CA ILE A 64 13.74 23.02 7.39
C ILE A 64 13.90 23.57 8.82
N ARG A 65 13.44 22.82 9.82
CA ARG A 65 13.54 23.17 11.24
C ARG A 65 14.00 21.96 12.07
N PRO A 66 15.32 21.80 12.26
CA PRO A 66 15.87 20.65 12.99
C PRO A 66 15.47 20.62 14.47
N ASP A 67 15.06 21.75 15.05
CA ASP A 67 14.57 21.84 16.44
C ASP A 67 13.32 20.99 16.72
N PHE A 68 12.62 20.55 15.66
CA PHE A 68 11.47 19.64 15.77
C PHE A 68 11.85 18.15 15.79
N GLU A 69 13.14 17.82 15.74
CA GLU A 69 13.64 16.45 15.87
C GLU A 69 13.54 15.98 17.34
N ASN A 70 12.32 15.73 17.78
CA ASN A 70 12.02 15.17 19.10
C ASN A 70 11.52 13.72 18.94
N GLU A 71 12.05 12.82 19.77
CA GLU A 71 11.63 11.41 19.84
C GLU A 71 10.12 11.27 20.10
N THR A 72 9.54 12.15 20.92
CA THR A 72 8.10 12.19 21.17
C THR A 72 7.30 12.49 19.89
N ALA A 73 7.77 13.42 19.06
CA ALA A 73 7.10 13.76 17.79
C ALA A 73 7.14 12.58 16.81
N ARG A 74 8.25 11.84 16.75
CA ARG A 74 8.38 10.60 15.96
C ARG A 74 7.37 9.54 16.39
N MET A 75 7.23 9.32 17.70
CA MET A 75 6.29 8.34 18.25
C MET A 75 4.82 8.71 17.97
N VAL A 76 4.47 9.99 18.11
CA VAL A 76 3.12 10.48 17.78
C VAL A 76 2.81 10.29 16.30
N LEU A 77 3.75 10.64 15.41
CA LEU A 77 3.60 10.44 13.98
C LEU A 77 3.50 8.97 13.59
N LEU A 78 4.26 8.09 14.25
CA LEU A 78 4.13 6.64 14.09
C LEU A 78 2.72 6.18 14.49
N GLY A 79 2.21 6.66 15.63
CA GLY A 79 0.85 6.38 16.08
C GLY A 79 -0.21 6.83 15.08
N VAL A 80 -0.10 8.05 14.55
CA VAL A 80 -1.00 8.58 13.52
C VAL A 80 -0.91 7.76 12.23
N ALA A 81 0.29 7.38 11.80
CA ALA A 81 0.49 6.54 10.62
C ALA A 81 -0.12 5.15 10.79
N LEU A 82 0.01 4.54 11.97
CA LEU A 82 -0.60 3.24 12.29
C LEU A 82 -2.13 3.31 12.32
N VAL A 83 -2.69 4.35 12.95
CA VAL A 83 -4.14 4.59 12.96
C VAL A 83 -4.65 4.86 11.54
N GLY A 84 -3.92 5.63 10.74
CA GLY A 84 -4.24 5.88 9.33
C GLY A 84 -4.18 4.60 8.49
N LEU A 85 -3.21 3.73 8.72
CA LEU A 85 -3.08 2.44 8.04
C LEU A 85 -4.20 1.47 8.43
N LEU A 86 -4.56 1.41 9.71
CA LEU A 86 -5.68 0.60 10.19
C LEU A 86 -7.02 1.15 9.69
N GLY A 87 -7.18 2.47 9.68
CA GLY A 87 -8.39 3.16 9.20
C GLY A 87 -8.61 2.96 7.70
N THR A 88 -7.56 3.12 6.90
CA THR A 88 -7.63 2.90 5.43
C THR A 88 -7.99 1.47 5.07
N ARG A 89 -7.50 0.47 5.82
CA ARG A 89 -7.91 -0.93 5.67
C ARG A 89 -9.36 -1.21 6.02
N ARG A 90 -9.99 -0.37 6.86
CA ARG A 90 -11.41 -0.46 7.21
C ARG A 90 -12.32 0.22 6.20
N LEU A 91 -11.77 0.93 5.21
CA LEU A 91 -12.58 1.59 4.20
C LEU A 91 -13.30 0.56 3.32
N PRO A 92 -14.61 0.71 3.08
CA PRO A 92 -15.43 -0.30 2.40
C PRO A 92 -14.94 -0.58 0.97
N PHE A 93 -14.39 0.42 0.28
CA PHE A 93 -13.87 0.24 -1.06
C PHE A 93 -12.53 -0.53 -1.10
N VAL A 94 -11.68 -0.41 -0.07
CA VAL A 94 -10.44 -1.17 0.05
C VAL A 94 -10.75 -2.63 0.34
N ALA A 95 -11.68 -2.89 1.27
CA ALA A 95 -12.17 -4.23 1.55
C ALA A 95 -12.82 -4.88 0.32
N ALA A 96 -13.63 -4.13 -0.43
CA ALA A 96 -14.24 -4.61 -1.66
C ALA A 96 -13.20 -4.93 -2.74
N ALA A 97 -12.17 -4.09 -2.92
CA ALA A 97 -11.08 -4.35 -3.85
C ALA A 97 -10.29 -5.62 -3.46
N GLN A 98 -10.02 -5.80 -2.17
CA GLN A 98 -9.37 -7.00 -1.65
C GLN A 98 -10.18 -8.27 -1.95
N GLU A 99 -11.50 -8.21 -1.76
CA GLU A 99 -12.36 -9.36 -2.01
C GLU A 99 -12.45 -9.71 -3.50
N ARG A 100 -12.55 -8.71 -4.39
CA ARG A 100 -12.53 -8.95 -5.85
C ARG A 100 -11.24 -9.61 -6.32
N VAL A 101 -10.09 -9.20 -5.77
CA VAL A 101 -8.79 -9.84 -6.02
C VAL A 101 -8.75 -11.27 -5.48
N ARG A 102 -9.32 -11.50 -4.30
CA ARG A 102 -9.38 -12.83 -3.67
C ARG A 102 -10.24 -13.79 -4.49
N VAL A 103 -11.41 -13.35 -4.96
CA VAL A 103 -12.30 -14.15 -5.82
C VAL A 103 -11.59 -14.56 -7.10
N ALA A 104 -10.90 -13.64 -7.78
CA ALA A 104 -10.12 -13.95 -8.98
C ALA A 104 -9.00 -14.98 -8.72
N ARG A 105 -8.35 -14.92 -7.55
CA ARG A 105 -7.36 -15.94 -7.15
C ARG A 105 -7.99 -17.30 -6.93
N ASN A 106 -9.11 -17.37 -6.21
CA ASN A 106 -9.81 -18.62 -5.94
C ASN A 106 -10.33 -19.27 -7.23
N ALA A 107 -10.91 -18.47 -8.13
CA ALA A 107 -11.39 -18.95 -9.43
C ALA A 107 -10.25 -19.56 -10.27
N ARG A 108 -9.04 -18.99 -10.22
CA ARG A 108 -7.86 -19.61 -10.84
C ARG A 108 -7.52 -20.95 -10.19
N TYR A 109 -7.47 -21.01 -8.86
CA TYR A 109 -7.15 -22.25 -8.15
C TYR A 109 -8.16 -23.36 -8.47
N GLU A 110 -9.44 -23.02 -8.54
CA GLU A 110 -10.52 -23.93 -8.95
C GLU A 110 -10.36 -24.38 -10.41
N ALA A 111 -9.98 -23.50 -11.32
CA ALA A 111 -9.74 -23.84 -12.73
C ALA A 111 -8.46 -24.66 -12.97
N THR A 112 -7.53 -24.70 -12.00
CA THR A 112 -6.29 -25.47 -12.08
C THR A 112 -6.37 -26.81 -11.35
N ARG A 113 -7.50 -27.07 -10.65
CA ARG A 113 -7.77 -28.30 -9.90
C ARG A 113 -8.55 -29.29 -10.75
#